data_AF-A0A318T2L2-F1
#
_entry.id   AF-A0A318T2L2-F1
#
_cell.length_a   1.000
_cell.length_b   1.000
_cell.length_c   1.000
_cell.angle_alpha   90.00
_cell.angle_beta   90.00
_cell.angle_gamma   90.00
#
_symmetry.space_group_name_H-M   'P 1'
#
loop_
_entity.id
_entity.type
_entity.pdbx_description
1 polymer ?
#
loop_
_entity_poly.entity_id
_entity_poly.type
_entity_poly.pdbx_seq_one_letter_code
_entity_poly.pdbx_strand_id
1 'polypeptide(L)'
;MNNALVLLRGLLVIAAVSIIFSSVIWVMPEPTTLGTTDKISVLSMVGTWFAGVGAIYAAWTALRIAKDQTKSAKVLVDRQIHAVRISDAIKGAHHSIAVVNDIRGRITFIEQCFIRGDRSIIVFITAVEGLLRRYESLYDRDLYRSMPGPIVDQITGLSGRTFGLEAVMVSLKAGIVAPEMGLQPLRFIPEEMTQALNKLEKATDCLMDALQEEAQKLYEIHMSHKNWDGD
;
A
#
# COMPACT_ATOMS: atom_id res chain seq x y z
N MET A 1 -5.84 26.17 17.75
CA MET A 1 -5.92 26.75 19.12
C MET A 1 -4.57 26.86 19.85
N ASN A 2 -3.62 25.92 19.73
CA ASN A 2 -2.36 25.98 20.48
C ASN A 2 -1.42 27.17 20.14
N ASN A 3 -1.41 27.66 18.89
CA ASN A 3 -0.50 28.73 18.49
C ASN A 3 -0.84 30.09 19.12
N ALA A 4 -2.14 30.38 19.30
CA ALA A 4 -2.61 31.59 19.96
C ALA A 4 -2.21 31.62 21.45
N LEU A 5 -2.30 30.47 22.13
CA LEU A 5 -1.89 30.33 23.52
C LEU A 5 -0.37 30.50 23.70
N VAL A 6 0.43 30.00 22.75
CA VAL A 6 1.89 30.14 22.77
C VAL A 6 2.31 31.59 22.53
N LEU A 7 1.68 32.29 21.59
CA LEU A 7 1.91 33.71 21.33
C LEU A 7 1.50 34.57 22.54
N LEU A 8 0.36 34.26 23.17
CA LEU A 8 -0.12 34.96 24.36
C LEU A 8 0.86 34.81 25.54
N ARG A 9 1.40 33.60 25.75
CA ARG A 9 2.42 33.34 26.78
C ARG A 9 3.73 34.07 26.48
N GLY A 10 4.13 34.15 25.20
CA GLY A 10 5.29 34.94 24.77
C GLY A 10 5.13 36.43 25.08
N LEU A 11 3.98 37.00 24.70
CA LEU A 11 3.65 38.40 24.98
C LEU A 11 3.61 38.68 26.49
N LEU A 12 3.08 37.76 27.30
CA LEU A 12 3.07 37.90 28.76
C LEU A 12 4.47 37.90 29.37
N VAL A 13 5.41 37.09 28.87
CA VAL A 13 6.80 37.10 29.34
C VAL A 13 7.49 38.41 28.95
N ILE A 14 7.31 38.89 27.72
CA ILE A 14 7.86 40.17 27.26
C ILE A 14 7.31 41.34 28.09
N ALA A 15 6.00 41.33 28.36
CA ALA A 15 5.34 42.33 29.19
C ALA A 15 5.85 42.29 30.65
N ALA A 16 5.98 41.09 31.23
CA ALA A 16 6.49 40.93 32.60
C ALA A 16 7.94 41.43 32.75
N VAL A 17 8.80 41.11 31.78
CA VAL A 17 10.19 41.62 31.77
C VAL A 17 10.22 43.14 31.60
N SER A 18 9.36 43.71 30.75
CA SER A 18 9.27 45.16 30.55
C SER A 18 8.77 45.90 31.81
N ILE A 19 7.84 45.31 32.56
CA ILE A 19 7.31 45.86 33.81
C ILE A 19 8.39 45.84 34.90
N ILE A 20 9.10 44.71 35.08
CA ILE A 20 10.21 44.59 36.03
C ILE A 20 11.35 45.57 35.68
N PHE A 21 11.57 45.86 34.40
CA PHE A 21 12.63 46.78 33.99
C PHE A 21 12.25 48.26 34.16
N SER A 22 10.98 48.59 33.89
CA SER A 22 10.45 49.95 34.12
C SER A 22 10.52 50.34 35.60
N SER A 23 10.35 49.37 36.50
CA SER A 23 10.54 49.60 37.93
C SER A 23 12.01 49.75 38.34
N VAL A 24 12.95 49.07 37.68
CA VAL A 24 14.39 49.26 37.92
C VAL A 24 14.88 50.65 37.48
N ILE A 25 14.36 51.19 36.37
CA ILE A 25 14.67 52.55 35.91
C ILE A 25 14.19 53.61 36.91
N TRP A 26 13.05 53.38 37.56
CA TRP A 26 12.48 54.27 38.58
C TRP A 26 13.20 54.23 39.93
N VAL A 27 13.91 53.15 40.24
CA VAL A 27 14.67 53.01 41.50
C VAL A 27 16.09 53.58 41.40
N MET A 28 16.52 54.05 40.22
CA MET A 28 17.82 54.71 40.09
C MET A 28 17.79 56.11 40.70
N PRO A 29 18.67 56.43 41.67
CA PRO A 29 18.71 57.74 42.30
C PRO A 29 19.03 58.86 41.29
N GLU A 30 18.48 60.05 41.54
CA GLU A 30 18.75 61.25 40.73
C GLU A 30 20.25 61.58 40.69
N PRO A 31 20.78 62.01 39.53
CA PRO A 31 22.22 62.19 39.35
C PRO A 31 22.70 63.46 40.07
N THR A 32 23.55 63.28 41.07
CA THR A 32 24.41 64.35 41.58
C THR A 32 25.57 64.56 40.60
N THR A 33 25.41 65.51 39.68
CA THR A 33 26.42 66.27 38.89
C THR A 33 27.70 65.59 38.33
N LEU A 34 27.82 64.26 38.29
CA LEU A 34 28.86 63.55 37.56
C LEU A 34 28.22 62.46 36.66
N GLY A 35 28.49 62.54 35.36
CA GLY A 35 28.44 61.39 34.45
C GLY A 35 27.12 61.11 33.71
N THR A 36 26.76 61.94 32.74
CA THR A 36 25.74 61.59 31.71
C THR A 36 26.14 60.38 30.85
N THR A 37 27.42 60.00 30.84
CA THR A 37 27.97 58.82 30.14
C THR A 37 27.50 57.49 30.72
N ASP A 38 27.28 57.38 32.04
CA ASP A 38 26.95 56.09 32.66
C ASP A 38 25.51 55.64 32.38
N LYS A 39 24.56 56.58 32.31
CA LYS A 39 23.16 56.28 31.99
C LYS A 39 22.99 55.79 30.55
N ILE A 40 23.72 56.38 29.59
CA ILE A 40 23.69 55.98 28.18
C ILE A 40 24.31 54.58 28.03
N SER A 41 25.39 54.29 28.76
CA SER A 41 26.04 52.98 28.74
C SER A 41 25.13 51.87 29.29
N VAL A 42 24.45 52.12 30.42
CA VAL A 42 23.47 51.17 30.99
C VAL A 42 22.27 50.96 30.07
N LEU A 43 21.70 52.02 29.49
CA LEU A 43 20.59 51.90 28.52
C LEU A 43 21.00 51.14 27.26
N SER A 44 22.23 51.34 26.77
CA SER A 44 22.76 50.60 25.61
C SER A 44 23.01 49.11 25.92
N MET A 45 23.51 48.77 27.11
CA MET A 45 23.62 47.39 27.56
C MET A 45 22.24 46.74 27.60
N VAL A 46 21.25 47.41 28.21
CA VAL A 46 19.88 46.91 28.30
C VAL A 46 19.24 46.69 26.93
N GLY A 47 19.39 47.63 26.00
CA GLY A 47 18.90 47.48 24.62
C GLY A 47 19.52 46.28 23.91
N THR A 48 20.81 46.02 24.13
CA THR A 48 21.53 44.86 23.55
C THR A 48 21.04 43.54 24.14
N TRP A 49 20.72 43.49 25.44
CA TRP A 49 20.15 42.30 26.09
C TRP A 49 18.73 42.00 25.61
N PHE A 50 17.87 43.03 25.44
CA PHE A 50 16.53 42.85 24.88
C PHE A 50 16.57 42.34 23.44
N ALA A 51 17.49 42.87 22.62
CA ALA A 51 17.72 42.36 21.26
C ALA A 51 18.19 40.89 21.29
N GLY A 52 19.08 40.52 22.22
CA GLY A 52 19.55 39.14 22.40
C GLY A 52 18.45 38.16 22.83
N VAL A 53 17.64 38.50 23.84
CA VAL A 53 16.54 37.66 24.32
C VAL A 53 15.42 37.55 23.28
N GLY A 54 15.11 38.65 22.59
CA GLY A 54 14.15 38.66 21.49
C GLY A 54 14.58 37.76 20.33
N ALA A 55 15.86 37.79 19.96
CA ALA A 55 16.43 36.93 18.93
C ALA A 55 16.37 35.44 19.32
N ILE A 56 16.68 35.09 20.57
CA ILE A 56 16.59 33.71 21.08
C ILE A 56 15.14 33.22 21.06
N TYR A 57 14.18 34.05 21.46
CA TYR A 57 12.77 33.70 21.43
C TYR A 57 12.24 33.54 19.99
N ALA A 58 12.63 34.42 19.08
CA ALA A 58 12.31 34.30 17.65
C ALA A 58 12.91 33.00 17.05
N ALA A 59 14.16 32.67 17.38
CA ALA A 59 14.79 31.43 16.95
C ALA A 59 14.07 30.19 17.52
N TRP A 60 13.66 30.22 18.79
CA TRP A 60 12.91 29.13 19.42
C TRP A 60 11.53 28.92 18.81
N THR A 61 10.79 30.01 18.54
CA THR A 61 9.47 29.93 17.88
C THR A 61 9.60 29.44 16.44
N ALA A 62 10.59 29.92 15.68
CA ALA A 62 10.90 29.43 14.34
C ALA A 62 11.24 27.93 14.35
N LEU A 63 12.06 27.47 15.31
CA LEU A 63 12.41 26.06 15.46
C LEU A 63 11.19 25.18 15.78
N ARG A 64 10.26 25.68 16.62
CA ARG A 64 9.03 24.98 16.94
C ARG A 64 8.10 24.87 15.73
N ILE A 65 7.94 25.95 14.98
CA ILE A 65 7.15 25.96 13.73
C ILE A 65 7.77 25.00 12.71
N ALA A 66 9.09 25.02 12.53
CA ALA A 66 9.79 24.09 11.64
C ALA A 66 9.63 22.62 12.07
N LYS A 67 9.66 22.34 13.38
CA LYS A 67 9.40 20.99 13.92
C LYS A 67 7.96 20.52 13.68
N ASP A 68 6.98 21.41 13.84
CA ASP A 68 5.58 21.09 13.59
C ASP A 68 5.28 20.93 12.08
N GLN A 69 5.95 21.70 11.22
CA GLN A 69 5.88 21.55 9.77
C GLN A 69 6.49 20.22 9.30
N THR A 70 7.67 19.86 9.81
CA THR A 70 8.32 18.57 9.45
C THR A 70 7.50 17.37 9.94
N LYS A 71 6.90 17.45 11.13
CA LYS A 71 6.00 16.40 11.64
C LYS A 71 4.75 16.26 10.76
N SER A 72 4.12 17.37 10.40
CA SER A 72 2.95 17.37 9.51
C SER A 72 3.29 16.84 8.12
N ALA A 73 4.42 17.24 7.55
CA ALA A 73 4.91 16.75 6.26
C ALA A 73 5.16 15.24 6.29
N LYS A 74 5.77 14.71 7.36
CA LYS A 74 5.98 13.27 7.51
C LYS A 74 4.66 12.50 7.53
N VAL A 75 3.66 12.98 8.26
CA VAL A 75 2.33 12.33 8.32
C VAL A 75 1.67 12.30 6.94
N LEU A 76 1.79 13.37 6.16
CA LEU A 76 1.26 13.41 4.78
C LEU A 76 1.96 12.41 3.86
N VAL A 77 3.30 12.32 3.94
CA VAL A 77 4.08 11.34 3.17
C VAL A 77 3.70 9.91 3.55
N ASP A 78 3.61 9.61 4.85
CA ASP A 78 3.23 8.27 5.34
C ASP A 78 1.82 7.89 4.86
N ARG A 79 0.87 8.84 4.86
CA ARG A 79 -0.48 8.64 4.30
C ARG A 79 -0.46 8.38 2.80
N GLN A 80 0.30 9.16 2.03
CA GLN A 80 0.40 8.99 0.59
C GLN A 80 0.99 7.61 0.24
N ILE A 81 2.03 7.18 0.95
CA ILE A 81 2.63 5.85 0.77
C ILE A 81 1.59 4.75 1.08
N HIS A 82 0.81 4.91 2.16
CA HIS A 82 -0.24 3.97 2.51
C HIS A 82 -1.34 3.88 1.44
N ALA A 83 -1.80 5.02 0.92
CA ALA A 83 -2.81 5.08 -0.13
C ALA A 83 -2.34 4.43 -1.45
N VAL A 84 -1.08 4.64 -1.83
CA VAL A 84 -0.47 3.98 -3.00
C VAL A 84 -0.44 2.47 -2.80
N ARG A 85 0.00 1.99 -1.62
CA ARG A 85 0.03 0.54 -1.32
C ARG A 85 -1.35 -0.10 -1.41
N ILE A 86 -2.39 0.54 -0.86
CA ILE A 86 -3.76 0.02 -0.97
C ILE A 86 -4.22 0.01 -2.43
N SER A 87 -3.95 1.08 -3.19
CA SER A 87 -4.33 1.15 -4.60
C SER A 87 -3.66 0.04 -5.42
N ASP A 88 -2.38 -0.22 -5.17
CA ASP A 88 -1.64 -1.29 -5.85
C ASP A 88 -2.15 -2.67 -5.45
N ALA A 89 -2.51 -2.88 -4.18
CA ALA A 89 -3.16 -4.11 -3.72
C ALA A 89 -4.51 -4.36 -4.40
N ILE A 90 -5.35 -3.33 -4.56
CA ILE A 90 -6.64 -3.43 -5.26
C ILE A 90 -6.43 -3.80 -6.74
N LYS A 91 -5.48 -3.14 -7.42
CA LYS A 91 -5.14 -3.46 -8.82
C LYS A 91 -4.65 -4.90 -8.96
N GLY A 92 -3.77 -5.34 -8.04
CA GLY A 92 -3.28 -6.72 -7.99
C GLY A 92 -4.41 -7.72 -7.79
N ALA A 93 -5.33 -7.45 -6.86
CA ALA A 93 -6.50 -8.31 -6.64
C ALA A 93 -7.39 -8.40 -7.88
N HIS A 94 -7.72 -7.26 -8.52
CA HIS A 94 -8.53 -7.26 -9.74
C HIS A 94 -7.85 -7.99 -10.91
N HIS A 95 -6.55 -7.80 -11.07
CA HIS A 95 -5.78 -8.53 -12.07
C HIS A 95 -5.90 -10.04 -11.84
N SER A 96 -5.67 -10.48 -10.61
CA SER A 96 -5.77 -11.89 -10.24
C SER A 96 -7.17 -12.46 -10.40
N ILE A 97 -8.22 -11.71 -10.05
CA ILE A 97 -9.61 -12.11 -10.32
C ILE A 97 -9.81 -12.36 -11.82
N ALA A 98 -9.35 -11.46 -12.68
CA ALA A 98 -9.46 -11.64 -14.13
C ALA A 98 -8.68 -12.86 -14.62
N VAL A 99 -7.50 -13.14 -14.06
CA VAL A 99 -6.67 -14.31 -14.38
C VAL A 99 -7.37 -15.60 -13.93
N VAL A 100 -7.86 -15.66 -12.68
CA VAL A 100 -8.58 -16.82 -12.12
C VAL A 100 -9.87 -17.10 -12.89
N ASN A 101 -10.58 -16.06 -13.32
CA ASN A 101 -11.79 -16.23 -14.15
C ASN A 101 -11.47 -16.85 -15.52
N ASP A 102 -10.36 -16.44 -16.15
CA ASP A 102 -9.90 -17.05 -17.40
C ASP A 102 -9.48 -18.51 -17.20
N ILE A 103 -8.76 -18.81 -16.11
CA ILE A 103 -8.39 -20.18 -15.71
C ILE A 103 -9.64 -21.05 -15.56
N ARG A 104 -10.66 -20.57 -14.85
CA ARG A 104 -11.94 -21.26 -14.68
C ARG A 104 -12.59 -21.57 -16.03
N GLY A 105 -12.70 -20.58 -16.92
CA GLY A 105 -13.27 -20.78 -18.26
C GLY A 105 -12.50 -21.82 -19.09
N ARG A 106 -11.18 -21.88 -18.94
CA ARG A 106 -10.33 -22.89 -19.61
C ARG A 106 -10.53 -24.29 -19.03
N ILE A 107 -10.67 -24.42 -17.71
CA ILE A 107 -10.97 -25.72 -17.07
C ILE A 107 -12.30 -26.26 -17.61
N THR A 108 -13.35 -25.44 -17.63
CA THR A 108 -14.65 -25.83 -18.19
C THR A 108 -14.54 -26.21 -19.67
N PHE A 109 -13.73 -25.50 -20.46
CA PHE A 109 -13.49 -25.86 -21.85
C PHE A 109 -12.76 -27.21 -22.00
N ILE A 110 -11.77 -27.47 -21.15
CA ILE A 110 -11.05 -28.74 -21.10
C ILE A 110 -12.00 -29.88 -20.74
N GLU A 111 -12.86 -29.70 -19.73
CA GLU A 111 -13.90 -30.66 -19.36
C GLU A 111 -14.85 -30.93 -20.53
N GLN A 112 -15.27 -29.91 -21.27
CA GLN A 112 -16.11 -30.09 -22.46
C GLN A 112 -15.39 -30.88 -23.55
N CYS A 113 -14.08 -30.69 -23.74
CA CYS A 113 -13.30 -31.49 -24.69
C CYS A 113 -13.30 -32.97 -24.32
N PHE A 114 -13.26 -33.28 -23.02
CA PHE A 114 -13.37 -34.65 -22.51
C PHE A 114 -14.80 -35.20 -22.64
N ILE A 115 -15.79 -34.52 -22.05
CA ILE A 115 -17.19 -35.00 -21.95
C ILE A 115 -17.82 -35.22 -23.32
N ARG A 116 -17.58 -34.32 -24.28
CA ARG A 116 -18.16 -34.46 -25.63
C ARG A 116 -17.40 -35.46 -26.49
N GLY A 117 -16.12 -35.71 -26.18
CA GLY A 117 -15.28 -36.69 -26.87
C GLY A 117 -15.15 -36.48 -28.37
N ASP A 118 -15.54 -35.31 -28.89
CA ASP A 118 -15.60 -34.97 -30.32
C ASP A 118 -14.43 -34.06 -30.74
N ARG A 119 -13.64 -33.59 -29.78
CA ARG A 119 -12.51 -32.69 -30.01
C ARG A 119 -11.22 -33.47 -30.20
N SER A 120 -10.41 -32.97 -31.13
CA SER A 120 -9.05 -33.48 -31.41
C SER A 120 -8.15 -33.31 -30.20
N ILE A 121 -7.25 -34.28 -29.99
CA ILE A 121 -6.23 -34.27 -28.93
C ILE A 121 -5.38 -32.98 -28.98
N ILE A 122 -5.11 -32.43 -30.17
CA ILE A 122 -4.37 -31.16 -30.34
C ILE A 122 -5.11 -29.98 -29.68
N VAL A 123 -6.44 -29.95 -29.78
CA VAL A 123 -7.26 -28.89 -29.15
C VAL A 123 -7.15 -28.97 -27.63
N PHE A 124 -7.20 -30.19 -27.08
CA PHE A 124 -6.98 -30.42 -25.65
C PHE A 124 -5.60 -29.95 -25.20
N ILE A 125 -4.54 -30.37 -25.92
CA ILE A 125 -3.16 -29.97 -25.62
C ILE A 125 -3.03 -28.44 -25.60
N THR A 126 -3.56 -27.77 -26.62
CA THR A 126 -3.49 -26.31 -26.74
C THR A 126 -4.25 -25.62 -25.59
N ALA A 127 -5.38 -26.18 -25.17
CA ALA A 127 -6.15 -25.66 -24.04
C ALA A 127 -5.39 -25.79 -22.72
N VAL A 128 -4.73 -26.93 -22.48
CA VAL A 128 -3.89 -27.15 -21.29
C VAL A 128 -2.67 -26.23 -21.29
N GLU A 129 -1.97 -26.06 -22.41
CA GLU A 129 -0.87 -25.10 -22.50
C GLU A 129 -1.32 -23.67 -22.19
N GLY A 130 -2.48 -23.27 -22.71
CA GLY A 130 -3.08 -21.97 -22.42
C GLY A 130 -3.44 -21.80 -20.95
N LEU A 131 -3.95 -22.87 -20.31
CA LEU A 131 -4.22 -22.90 -18.87
C LEU A 131 -2.93 -22.71 -18.05
N LEU A 132 -1.87 -23.44 -18.38
CA LEU A 132 -0.58 -23.37 -17.68
C LEU A 132 0.06 -21.98 -17.79
N ARG A 133 0.11 -21.40 -18.99
CA ARG A 133 0.62 -20.02 -19.19
C ARG A 133 -0.19 -19.00 -18.39
N ARG A 134 -1.50 -19.21 -18.28
CA ARG A 134 -2.35 -18.29 -17.51
C ARG A 134 -2.16 -18.48 -16.02
N TYR A 135 -1.99 -19.71 -15.56
CA TYR A 135 -1.60 -20.01 -14.20
C TYR A 135 -0.26 -19.37 -13.82
N GLU A 136 0.75 -19.43 -14.69
CA GLU A 136 2.03 -18.75 -14.51
C GLU A 136 1.87 -17.24 -14.32
N SER A 137 0.88 -16.61 -14.97
CA SER A 137 0.60 -15.18 -14.77
C SER A 137 0.03 -14.82 -13.39
N LEU A 138 -0.41 -15.80 -12.59
CA LEU A 138 -0.72 -15.57 -11.17
C LEU A 138 0.54 -15.38 -10.32
N TYR A 139 1.72 -15.79 -10.81
CA TYR A 139 2.98 -15.59 -10.13
C TYR A 139 3.53 -14.15 -10.26
N ASP A 140 2.64 -13.16 -10.19
CA ASP A 140 3.02 -11.76 -10.26
C ASP A 140 3.59 -11.28 -8.92
N ARG A 141 4.81 -10.73 -8.95
CA ARG A 141 5.51 -10.18 -7.77
C ARG A 141 4.66 -9.19 -6.99
N ASP A 142 3.85 -8.39 -7.67
CA ASP A 142 3.02 -7.38 -7.03
C ASP A 142 1.88 -8.01 -6.23
N LEU A 143 1.39 -9.17 -6.66
CA LEU A 143 0.39 -9.95 -5.93
C LEU A 143 0.95 -10.51 -4.63
N TYR A 144 2.14 -11.13 -4.65
CA TYR A 144 2.77 -11.68 -3.44
C TYR A 144 3.15 -10.61 -2.42
N ARG A 145 3.40 -9.39 -2.89
CA ARG A 145 3.72 -8.27 -2.00
C ARG A 145 2.50 -7.74 -1.25
N SER A 146 1.32 -7.85 -1.86
CA SER A 146 0.11 -7.15 -1.41
C SER A 146 -1.00 -8.05 -0.87
N MET A 147 -0.99 -9.34 -1.23
CA MET A 147 -2.01 -10.30 -0.81
C MET A 147 -1.65 -10.97 0.52
N PRO A 148 -2.67 -11.38 1.29
CA PRO A 148 -2.48 -12.17 2.51
C PRO A 148 -1.97 -13.58 2.18
N GLY A 149 -1.16 -14.14 3.10
CA GLY A 149 -0.56 -15.47 2.97
C GLY A 149 -1.53 -16.60 2.57
N PRO A 150 -2.74 -16.69 3.14
CA PRO A 150 -3.71 -17.71 2.75
C PRO A 150 -4.09 -17.71 1.26
N ILE A 151 -4.15 -16.54 0.60
CA ILE A 151 -4.41 -16.46 -0.85
C ILE A 151 -3.21 -16.98 -1.63
N VAL A 152 -2.00 -16.62 -1.20
CA VAL A 152 -0.75 -17.12 -1.77
C VAL A 152 -0.64 -18.65 -1.64
N ASP A 153 -1.03 -19.20 -0.49
CA ASP A 153 -1.04 -20.64 -0.25
C ASP A 153 -2.03 -21.35 -1.17
N GLN A 154 -3.19 -20.75 -1.44
CA GLN A 154 -4.17 -21.28 -2.39
C GLN A 154 -3.65 -21.26 -3.84
N ILE A 155 -3.03 -20.15 -4.27
CA ILE A 155 -2.37 -20.06 -5.59
C ILE A 155 -1.31 -21.15 -5.72
N THR A 156 -0.50 -21.33 -4.68
CA THR A 156 0.53 -22.38 -4.63
C THR A 156 -0.11 -23.77 -4.65
N GLY A 157 -1.23 -23.97 -3.96
CA GLY A 157 -1.99 -25.23 -3.96
C GLY A 157 -2.62 -25.59 -5.31
N LEU A 158 -2.78 -24.63 -6.23
CA LEU A 158 -3.18 -24.92 -7.62
C LEU A 158 -2.04 -25.55 -8.43
N SER A 159 -0.77 -25.35 -8.05
CA SER A 159 0.39 -25.84 -8.81
C SER A 159 0.37 -27.37 -8.94
N GLY A 160 0.21 -28.08 -7.83
CA GLY A 160 0.19 -29.55 -7.83
C GLY A 160 -0.91 -30.14 -8.72
N ARG A 161 -2.04 -29.45 -8.85
CA ARG A 161 -3.18 -29.87 -9.67
C ARG A 161 -2.95 -29.57 -11.15
N THR A 162 -2.37 -28.40 -11.47
CA THR A 162 -2.03 -28.01 -12.85
C THR A 162 -0.87 -28.83 -13.41
N PHE A 163 0.14 -29.18 -12.59
CA PHE A 163 1.21 -30.10 -12.97
C PHE A 163 0.70 -31.50 -13.33
N GLY A 164 -0.36 -31.97 -12.68
CA GLY A 164 -1.02 -33.23 -13.06
C GLY A 164 -1.56 -33.19 -14.50
N LEU A 165 -2.18 -32.07 -14.90
CA LEU A 165 -2.65 -31.87 -16.28
C LEU A 165 -1.50 -31.77 -17.28
N GLU A 166 -0.40 -31.12 -16.89
CA GLU A 166 0.80 -31.04 -17.71
C GLU A 166 1.39 -32.43 -18.01
N ALA A 167 1.51 -33.29 -17.00
CA ALA A 167 2.03 -34.65 -17.18
C ALA A 167 1.18 -35.48 -18.16
N VAL A 168 -0.15 -35.34 -18.09
CA VAL A 168 -1.07 -35.98 -19.05
C VAL A 168 -0.87 -35.42 -20.45
N MET A 169 -0.79 -34.10 -20.58
CA MET A 169 -0.53 -33.43 -21.87
C MET A 169 0.80 -33.90 -22.49
N VAL A 170 1.88 -33.98 -21.70
CA VAL A 170 3.20 -34.44 -22.18
C VAL A 170 3.13 -35.89 -22.65
N SER A 171 2.42 -36.74 -21.91
CA SER A 171 2.22 -38.15 -22.30
C SER A 171 1.44 -38.28 -23.61
N LEU A 172 0.38 -37.48 -23.79
CA LEU A 172 -0.39 -37.44 -25.03
C LEU A 172 0.44 -36.91 -26.20
N LYS A 173 1.26 -35.87 -25.98
CA LYS A 173 2.21 -35.36 -27.00
C LYS A 173 3.19 -36.45 -27.43
N ALA A 174 3.76 -37.19 -26.49
CA ALA A 174 4.70 -38.27 -26.79
C ALA A 174 4.05 -39.43 -27.57
N GLY A 175 2.76 -39.68 -27.35
CA GLY A 175 1.98 -40.68 -28.10
C GLY A 175 1.59 -40.27 -29.52
N ILE A 176 1.66 -38.98 -29.86
CA ILE A 176 1.39 -38.49 -31.22
C ILE A 176 2.65 -38.68 -32.08
N VAL A 177 2.83 -39.89 -32.60
CA VAL A 177 3.96 -40.25 -33.48
C VAL A 177 3.70 -39.87 -34.95
N ALA A 178 2.41 -39.71 -35.33
CA ALA A 178 1.99 -39.33 -36.68
C ALA A 178 0.92 -38.21 -36.64
N PRO A 179 0.90 -37.28 -37.60
CA PRO A 179 -0.05 -36.14 -37.60
C PRO A 179 -1.52 -36.56 -37.53
N GLU A 180 -1.82 -37.71 -38.12
CA GLU A 180 -3.17 -38.29 -38.23
C GLU A 180 -3.71 -38.75 -36.87
N MET A 181 -2.83 -39.10 -35.93
CA MET A 181 -3.20 -39.46 -34.56
C MET A 181 -3.61 -38.22 -33.74
N GLY A 182 -3.05 -37.05 -34.03
CA GLY A 182 -3.43 -35.81 -33.35
C GLY A 182 -4.85 -35.34 -33.68
N LEU A 183 -5.38 -35.72 -34.85
CA LEU A 183 -6.74 -35.41 -35.27
C LEU A 183 -7.79 -36.37 -34.69
N GLN A 184 -7.36 -37.46 -34.04
CA GLN A 184 -8.31 -38.38 -33.44
C GLN A 184 -9.04 -37.71 -32.27
N PRO A 185 -10.36 -37.96 -32.15
CA PRO A 185 -11.12 -37.52 -31.00
C PRO A 185 -10.60 -38.20 -29.73
N LEU A 186 -10.61 -37.46 -28.63
CA LEU A 186 -10.22 -37.99 -27.33
C LEU A 186 -11.38 -38.85 -26.77
N ARG A 187 -11.34 -40.15 -27.05
CA ARG A 187 -12.48 -41.08 -26.80
C ARG A 187 -12.57 -41.66 -25.39
N PHE A 188 -11.53 -41.49 -24.58
CA PHE A 188 -11.49 -42.05 -23.22
C PHE A 188 -11.09 -40.98 -22.21
N ILE A 189 -11.94 -40.79 -21.21
CA ILE A 189 -11.66 -39.98 -20.04
C ILE A 189 -11.46 -40.96 -18.88
N PRO A 190 -10.24 -41.08 -18.32
CA PRO A 190 -10.07 -41.76 -17.05
C PRO A 190 -10.90 -41.05 -15.97
N GLU A 191 -11.61 -41.80 -15.14
CA GLU A 191 -12.41 -41.26 -14.03
C GLU A 191 -11.55 -40.37 -13.11
N GLU A 192 -10.28 -40.73 -12.96
CA GLU A 192 -9.27 -39.99 -12.21
C GLU A 192 -9.03 -38.59 -12.78
N MET A 193 -9.09 -38.44 -14.10
CA MET A 193 -8.93 -37.15 -14.79
C MET A 193 -10.12 -36.24 -14.54
N THR A 194 -11.34 -36.78 -14.62
CA THR A 194 -12.57 -36.06 -14.27
C THR A 194 -12.53 -35.59 -12.82
N GLN A 195 -12.11 -36.45 -11.89
CA GLN A 195 -11.95 -36.08 -10.49
C GLN A 195 -10.86 -35.02 -10.28
N ALA A 196 -9.76 -35.08 -11.03
CA ALA A 196 -8.70 -34.08 -10.96
C ALA A 196 -9.17 -32.69 -11.46
N LEU A 197 -9.93 -32.66 -12.56
CA LEU A 197 -10.53 -31.43 -13.10
C LEU A 197 -11.55 -30.83 -12.13
N ASN A 198 -12.48 -31.63 -11.60
CA ASN A 198 -13.44 -31.16 -10.60
C ASN A 198 -12.76 -30.60 -9.34
N LYS A 199 -11.66 -31.23 -8.89
CA LYS A 199 -10.85 -30.72 -7.77
C LYS A 199 -10.14 -29.41 -8.11
N LEU A 200 -9.69 -29.25 -9.35
CA LEU A 200 -9.06 -28.03 -9.84
C LEU A 200 -10.07 -26.90 -10.00
N GLU A 201 -11.25 -27.17 -10.57
CA GLU A 201 -12.37 -26.22 -10.66
C GLU A 201 -12.75 -25.72 -9.26
N LYS A 202 -13.02 -26.63 -8.33
CA LYS A 202 -13.36 -26.28 -6.94
C LYS A 202 -12.27 -25.44 -6.27
N ALA A 203 -11.00 -25.76 -6.48
CA ALA A 203 -9.89 -24.97 -5.93
C ALA A 203 -9.82 -23.57 -6.55
N THR A 204 -10.14 -23.45 -7.85
CA THR A 204 -10.19 -22.19 -8.58
C THR A 204 -11.35 -21.33 -8.08
N ASP A 205 -12.51 -21.93 -7.81
CA ASP A 205 -13.66 -21.24 -7.21
C ASP A 205 -13.35 -20.74 -5.79
N CYS A 206 -12.73 -21.58 -4.94
CA CYS A 206 -12.31 -21.14 -3.60
C CYS A 206 -11.33 -19.95 -3.67
N LEU A 207 -10.39 -19.96 -4.62
CA LEU A 207 -9.47 -18.85 -4.83
C LEU A 207 -10.18 -17.59 -5.32
N MET A 208 -11.17 -17.74 -6.21
CA MET A 208 -11.98 -16.63 -6.69
C MET A 208 -12.72 -15.96 -5.53
N ASP A 209 -13.40 -16.75 -4.69
CA ASP A 209 -14.14 -16.24 -3.53
C ASP A 209 -13.22 -15.49 -2.56
N ALA A 210 -12.04 -16.06 -2.26
CA ALA A 210 -11.05 -15.44 -1.38
C ALA A 210 -10.51 -14.12 -1.95
N LEU A 211 -10.24 -14.05 -3.26
CA LEU A 211 -9.78 -12.83 -3.92
C LEU A 211 -10.87 -11.75 -3.94
N GLN A 212 -12.13 -12.13 -4.16
CA GLN A 212 -13.25 -11.20 -4.13
C GLN A 212 -13.49 -10.63 -2.73
N GLU A 213 -13.44 -11.48 -1.70
CA GLU A 213 -13.55 -11.07 -0.31
C GLU A 213 -12.43 -10.07 0.07
N GLU A 214 -11.18 -10.37 -0.32
CA GLU A 214 -10.04 -9.49 -0.02
C GLU A 214 -10.11 -8.17 -0.80
N ALA A 215 -10.51 -8.20 -2.08
CA ALA A 215 -10.71 -7.00 -2.88
C ALA A 215 -11.77 -6.08 -2.25
N GLN A 216 -12.87 -6.66 -1.76
CA GLN A 216 -13.93 -5.92 -1.07
C GLN A 216 -13.43 -5.27 0.23
N LYS A 217 -12.67 -6.00 1.06
CA LYS A 217 -12.04 -5.46 2.27
C LYS A 217 -11.10 -4.30 1.95
N LEU A 218 -10.25 -4.43 0.94
CA LEU A 218 -9.34 -3.38 0.51
C LEU A 218 -10.10 -2.13 0.02
N TYR A 219 -11.23 -2.32 -0.66
CA TYR A 219 -12.09 -1.22 -1.10
C TYR A 219 -12.74 -0.48 0.08
N GLU A 220 -13.23 -1.20 1.08
CA GLU A 220 -13.80 -0.59 2.31
C GLU A 220 -12.75 0.23 3.06
N ILE A 221 -11.53 -0.28 3.19
CA ILE A 221 -10.41 0.46 3.78
C ILE A 221 -10.11 1.72 2.96
N HIS A 222 -10.03 1.59 1.62
CA HIS A 222 -9.77 2.73 0.73
C HIS A 222 -10.84 3.83 0.84
N MET A 223 -12.13 3.45 0.88
CA MET A 223 -13.24 4.38 1.00
C MET A 223 -13.30 5.03 2.39
N SER A 224 -13.01 4.29 3.46
CA SER A 224 -12.93 4.85 4.81
C SER A 224 -11.86 5.93 4.92
N HIS A 225 -10.73 5.77 4.23
CA HIS A 225 -9.65 6.75 4.18
C HIS A 225 -10.03 8.01 3.40
N LYS A 226 -10.74 7.88 2.26
CA LYS A 226 -11.19 9.05 1.48
C LYS A 226 -12.16 9.95 2.25
N ASN A 227 -13.04 9.35 3.06
CA ASN A 227 -14.01 10.12 3.85
C ASN A 227 -13.35 10.95 4.96
N TRP A 228 -12.13 10.62 5.38
CA TRP A 228 -11.38 11.40 6.37
C TRP A 228 -10.74 12.68 5.80
N ASP A 229 -10.54 12.75 4.49
CA ASP A 229 -9.90 13.90 3.83
C ASP A 229 -10.94 14.95 3.34
N GLY A 230 -12.23 14.72 3.60
CA GLY A 230 -13.36 15.54 3.15
C GLY A 230 -13.93 16.54 4.18
N ASP A 231 -13.41 16.57 5.41
CA ASP A 231 -13.73 17.53 6.48
C ASP A 231 -12.49 18.38 6.85
#